data_AF-A0A9D7ITX4-F1
#
_entry.id   AF-A0A9D7ITX4-F1
#
_cell.length_a   1.000
_cell.length_b   1.000
_cell.length_c   1.000
_cell.angle_alpha   90.00
_cell.angle_beta   90.00
_cell.angle_gamma   90.00
#
_symmetry.space_group_name_H-M   'P 1'
#
loop_
_entity.id
_entity.type
_entity.pdbx_description
1 polymer ?
#
loop_
_entity_poly.entity_id
_entity_poly.type
_entity_poly.pdbx_seq_one_letter_code
_entity_poly.pdbx_strand_id
1 'polypeptide(L)'
;MSKSKQKREKERKKQQLNQTPDAGRRKLIMIGVGGAGALAVAGFAGYKAGWFGSGEPVKQPEAAPAYKALPVVTLSPTAENALKVADEYVSHYARELKDPSAVSHAMISFGKKFTLNDGSNVVDFLSKFARENEVNGKKYVYFPHEIEVHENSFLAGFLECNVSPEQQIIAGSTRYTLRDLMEASKALFRCDPQNLQKYDPMFLYRHLPWGLMAFPMMIKPQESVWTNAYGEKIDLNQVIEGGLDAFERSCAGTSADIRRGEAESLFFRQEMNKYACFGMHMVYGFFACLRFGYKGNNLSKRANDLFDNVILRMEGDPAAIDRESDLAAQFGQEYLNRIGAGEDGKSATKGKPPALTIEVMRLRHRIRALGHALENINYARLHNLFSITPDQTRRIEAGEKLLYSDLVKLAAIDMAPFLYWHPKFVSDAVISVSHSSRAMKLLMPNNPDLA
;
A
#
# COMPACT_ATOMS: atom_id res chain seq x y z
N MET A 1 12.23 -26.74 -61.84
CA MET A 1 11.56 -25.41 -61.71
C MET A 1 12.35 -24.55 -60.75
N SER A 2 12.55 -23.28 -61.11
CA SER A 2 13.77 -22.49 -60.90
C SER A 2 14.00 -21.88 -59.52
N LYS A 3 15.28 -21.88 -59.08
CA LYS A 3 15.85 -21.17 -57.92
C LYS A 3 15.56 -19.64 -57.91
N SER A 4 15.02 -19.07 -58.98
CA SER A 4 14.64 -17.65 -59.03
C SER A 4 13.33 -17.31 -58.29
N LYS A 5 12.42 -18.28 -58.07
CA LYS A 5 11.19 -18.05 -57.29
C LYS A 5 11.46 -17.90 -55.78
N GLN A 6 12.37 -18.70 -55.23
CA GLN A 6 12.73 -18.63 -53.80
C GLN A 6 13.51 -17.36 -53.43
N LYS A 7 14.25 -16.75 -54.36
CA LYS A 7 14.97 -15.50 -54.11
C LYS A 7 14.03 -14.28 -54.05
N ARG A 8 13.01 -14.23 -54.94
CA ARG A 8 11.99 -13.17 -54.94
C ARG A 8 11.08 -13.19 -53.71
N GLU A 9 10.84 -14.35 -53.10
CA GLU A 9 10.01 -14.47 -51.91
C GLU A 9 10.74 -14.04 -50.62
N LYS A 10 12.06 -14.26 -50.55
CA LYS A 10 12.91 -13.77 -49.45
C LYS A 10 13.14 -12.26 -49.48
N GLU A 11 13.23 -11.64 -50.66
CA GLU A 11 13.34 -10.18 -50.78
C GLU A 11 12.00 -9.47 -50.47
N ARG A 12 10.85 -10.05 -50.83
CA ARG A 12 9.53 -9.52 -50.46
C ARG A 12 9.26 -9.51 -48.96
N LYS A 13 9.73 -10.53 -48.23
CA LYS A 13 9.61 -10.58 -46.76
C LYS A 13 10.53 -9.59 -46.04
N LYS A 14 11.68 -9.22 -46.63
CA LYS A 14 12.57 -8.20 -46.06
C LYS A 14 12.08 -6.76 -46.27
N GLN A 15 11.29 -6.47 -47.32
CA GLN A 15 10.68 -5.15 -47.52
C GLN A 15 9.43 -4.89 -46.66
N GLN A 16 8.78 -5.92 -46.12
CA GLN A 16 7.62 -5.77 -45.21
C GLN A 16 7.98 -5.51 -43.74
N LEU A 17 9.26 -5.65 -43.36
CA LEU A 17 9.71 -5.48 -41.97
C LEU A 17 10.28 -4.09 -41.65
N ASN A 18 10.39 -3.19 -42.64
CA ASN A 18 10.93 -1.83 -42.47
C ASN A 18 9.94 -0.70 -42.82
N GLN A 19 8.63 -0.95 -42.75
CA GLN A 19 7.64 0.13 -42.85
C GLN A 19 7.21 0.57 -41.46
N THR A 20 7.73 1.72 -41.02
CA THR A 20 7.19 2.53 -39.93
C THR A 20 5.74 2.92 -40.27
N PRO A 21 4.75 2.73 -39.38
CA PRO A 21 3.39 3.17 -39.67
C PRO A 21 3.31 4.70 -39.62
N ASP A 22 3.13 5.25 -40.81
CA ASP A 22 2.79 6.64 -41.11
C ASP A 22 1.53 7.09 -40.36
N ALA A 23 1.60 8.31 -39.84
CA ALA A 23 0.55 8.98 -39.10
C ALA A 23 -0.50 9.49 -40.09
N GLY A 24 -1.68 8.86 -40.09
CA GLY A 24 -2.87 9.47 -40.70
C GLY A 24 -3.77 8.50 -41.42
N ARG A 25 -4.78 7.99 -40.72
CA ARG A 25 -6.12 7.77 -41.29
C ARG A 25 -7.14 7.62 -40.18
N ARG A 26 -7.98 8.66 -40.08
CA ARG A 26 -9.16 8.77 -39.23
C ARG A 26 -10.05 7.54 -39.40
N LYS A 27 -10.26 6.78 -38.33
CA LYS A 27 -11.42 5.86 -38.22
C LYS A 27 -12.54 6.60 -37.50
N LEU A 28 -13.57 6.90 -38.26
CA LEU A 28 -14.90 7.29 -37.80
C LEU A 28 -15.39 6.23 -36.80
N ILE A 29 -15.65 6.64 -35.55
CA ILE A 29 -16.42 5.83 -34.60
C ILE A 29 -17.89 6.22 -34.80
N MET A 30 -18.66 5.32 -35.40
CA MET A 30 -20.12 5.36 -35.39
C MET A 30 -20.59 5.03 -33.97
N ILE A 31 -21.06 6.05 -33.28
CA ILE A 31 -21.86 5.92 -32.04
C ILE A 31 -23.23 5.42 -32.47
N GLY A 32 -23.55 4.17 -32.10
CA GLY A 32 -24.83 3.53 -32.39
C GLY A 32 -25.24 2.59 -31.27
N VAL A 33 -26.10 3.11 -30.38
CA VAL A 33 -27.11 2.44 -29.54
C VAL A 33 -26.95 0.92 -29.36
N GLY A 34 -26.35 0.54 -28.22
CA GLY A 34 -26.23 -0.85 -27.76
C GLY A 34 -25.65 -0.96 -26.34
N GLY A 35 -26.07 -0.07 -25.45
CA GLY A 35 -25.42 0.27 -24.17
C GLY A 35 -25.64 -0.67 -22.97
N ALA A 36 -25.72 -1.99 -23.16
CA ALA A 36 -25.83 -2.92 -22.02
C ALA A 36 -24.87 -4.13 -22.06
N GLY A 37 -24.44 -4.59 -23.25
CA GLY A 37 -23.60 -5.79 -23.36
C GLY A 37 -22.10 -5.56 -23.15
N ALA A 38 -21.57 -4.40 -23.57
CA ALA A 38 -20.14 -4.12 -23.49
C ALA A 38 -19.64 -3.82 -22.06
N LEU A 39 -20.54 -3.38 -21.16
CA LEU A 39 -20.24 -3.17 -19.74
C LEU A 39 -20.16 -4.49 -18.96
N ALA A 40 -20.84 -5.56 -19.39
CA ALA A 40 -20.76 -6.86 -18.73
C ALA A 40 -19.38 -7.50 -18.94
N VAL A 41 -18.87 -7.52 -20.18
CA VAL A 41 -17.55 -8.13 -20.48
C VAL A 41 -16.37 -7.26 -20.02
N ALA A 42 -16.50 -5.92 -20.08
CA ALA A 42 -15.53 -5.00 -19.48
C ALA A 42 -15.61 -5.01 -17.93
N GLY A 43 -16.78 -5.31 -17.36
CA GLY A 43 -16.96 -5.51 -15.92
C GLY A 43 -16.15 -6.68 -15.38
N PHE A 44 -16.13 -7.83 -16.07
CA PHE A 44 -15.36 -9.00 -15.61
C PHE A 44 -13.82 -8.80 -15.66
N ALA A 45 -13.30 -8.07 -16.66
CA ALA A 45 -11.86 -7.78 -16.77
C ALA A 45 -11.43 -6.56 -15.92
N GLY A 46 -12.29 -5.55 -15.80
CA GLY A 46 -12.08 -4.39 -14.92
C GLY A 46 -12.12 -4.79 -13.44
N TYR A 47 -12.90 -5.81 -13.08
CA TYR A 47 -13.09 -6.24 -11.69
C TYR A 47 -11.85 -6.94 -11.08
N LYS A 48 -11.07 -7.70 -11.88
CA LYS A 48 -9.73 -8.18 -11.45
C LYS A 48 -8.73 -7.03 -11.25
N ALA A 49 -9.06 -5.85 -11.72
CA ALA A 49 -8.22 -4.66 -11.66
C ALA A 49 -8.86 -3.53 -10.85
N GLY A 50 -9.85 -3.85 -9.99
CA GLY A 50 -10.45 -2.97 -8.99
C GLY A 50 -9.81 -3.16 -7.60
N TRP A 51 -10.24 -2.37 -6.61
CA TRP A 51 -9.63 -2.31 -5.26
C TRP A 51 -9.69 -3.61 -4.46
N PHE A 52 -10.56 -4.52 -4.86
CA PHE A 52 -10.93 -5.72 -4.12
C PHE A 52 -10.15 -6.97 -4.56
N GLY A 53 -8.93 -6.80 -5.07
CA GLY A 53 -8.06 -7.91 -5.47
C GLY A 53 -7.85 -8.95 -4.35
N SER A 54 -7.61 -10.21 -4.74
CA SER A 54 -7.32 -11.31 -3.82
C SER A 54 -6.01 -11.06 -3.08
N GLY A 55 -6.06 -10.95 -1.75
CA GLY A 55 -4.87 -10.91 -0.92
C GLY A 55 -4.21 -12.29 -0.80
N GLU A 56 -2.92 -12.34 -0.48
CA GLU A 56 -2.19 -13.59 -0.27
C GLU A 56 -2.70 -14.33 0.99
N PRO A 57 -2.87 -15.67 0.92
CA PRO A 57 -3.34 -16.46 2.05
C PRO A 57 -2.22 -16.68 3.08
N VAL A 58 -2.46 -16.25 4.32
CA VAL A 58 -1.67 -16.68 5.49
C VAL A 58 -2.26 -17.98 6.02
N LYS A 59 -1.42 -19.00 6.29
CA LYS A 59 -1.86 -20.26 6.91
C LYS A 59 -2.51 -19.97 8.27
N GLN A 60 -3.81 -20.26 8.40
CA GLN A 60 -4.51 -20.15 9.67
C GLN A 60 -4.21 -21.37 10.58
N PRO A 61 -4.10 -21.18 11.91
CA PRO A 61 -4.02 -22.28 12.86
C PRO A 61 -5.33 -23.11 12.91
N GLU A 62 -5.20 -24.41 13.17
CA GLU A 62 -6.28 -25.43 13.08
C GLU A 62 -7.43 -25.26 14.10
N ALA A 63 -7.26 -24.44 15.15
CA ALA A 63 -8.33 -24.05 16.07
C ALA A 63 -8.37 -22.52 16.19
N ALA A 64 -9.52 -21.91 15.87
CA ALA A 64 -9.67 -20.47 16.03
C ALA A 64 -9.81 -20.14 17.53
N PRO A 65 -8.99 -19.23 18.08
CA PRO A 65 -9.24 -18.65 19.39
C PRO A 65 -10.65 -18.05 19.45
N ALA A 66 -11.25 -18.04 20.63
CA ALA A 66 -12.46 -17.26 20.89
C ALA A 66 -12.11 -15.76 20.91
N TYR A 67 -11.98 -15.14 19.74
CA TYR A 67 -11.73 -13.71 19.60
C TYR A 67 -12.90 -12.90 20.19
N LYS A 68 -12.58 -11.83 20.91
CA LYS A 68 -13.61 -10.90 21.42
C LYS A 68 -13.81 -9.77 20.43
N ALA A 69 -15.07 -9.52 20.03
CA ALA A 69 -15.41 -8.33 19.27
C ALA A 69 -15.61 -7.12 20.19
N LEU A 70 -15.35 -5.92 19.67
CA LEU A 70 -15.78 -4.68 20.31
C LEU A 70 -17.31 -4.57 20.31
N PRO A 71 -17.91 -3.95 21.33
CA PRO A 71 -19.33 -3.63 21.30
C PRO A 71 -19.64 -2.65 20.16
N VAL A 72 -20.80 -2.82 19.55
CA VAL A 72 -21.32 -1.89 18.54
C VAL A 72 -21.64 -0.56 19.19
N VAL A 73 -21.17 0.54 18.59
CA VAL A 73 -21.46 1.90 19.04
C VAL A 73 -21.95 2.76 17.88
N THR A 74 -22.89 3.66 18.16
CA THR A 74 -23.35 4.68 17.21
C THR A 74 -22.95 6.05 17.73
N LEU A 75 -22.14 6.77 16.95
CA LEU A 75 -21.59 8.07 17.32
C LEU A 75 -21.81 9.07 16.18
N SER A 76 -21.79 10.36 16.50
CA SER A 76 -21.73 11.41 15.47
C SER A 76 -20.35 11.43 14.81
N PRO A 77 -20.25 11.74 13.50
CA PRO A 77 -18.99 11.70 12.75
C PRO A 77 -18.12 12.95 12.98
N THR A 78 -17.74 13.21 14.23
CA THR A 78 -16.79 14.27 14.59
C THR A 78 -15.36 13.74 14.57
N ALA A 79 -14.37 14.63 14.42
CA ALA A 79 -12.95 14.25 14.48
C ALA A 79 -12.59 13.52 15.78
N GLU A 80 -13.12 13.99 16.92
CA GLU A 80 -12.91 13.37 18.24
C GLU A 80 -13.47 11.94 18.30
N ASN A 81 -14.72 11.74 17.88
CA ASN A 81 -15.34 10.41 17.89
C ASN A 81 -14.66 9.46 16.89
N ALA A 82 -14.28 9.97 15.73
CA ALA A 82 -13.57 9.18 14.73
C ALA A 82 -12.20 8.73 15.22
N LEU A 83 -11.43 9.61 15.87
CA LEU A 83 -10.15 9.26 16.48
C LEU A 83 -10.32 8.25 17.62
N LYS A 84 -11.30 8.46 18.51
CA LYS A 84 -11.63 7.52 19.58
C LYS A 84 -11.92 6.13 19.02
N VAL A 85 -12.80 6.05 18.02
CA VAL A 85 -13.15 4.80 17.35
C VAL A 85 -11.93 4.16 16.69
N ALA A 86 -11.12 4.92 15.96
CA ALA A 86 -9.94 4.40 15.29
C ALA A 86 -8.94 3.82 16.31
N ASP A 87 -8.69 4.53 17.41
CA ASP A 87 -7.78 4.09 18.46
C ASP A 87 -8.31 2.85 19.19
N GLU A 88 -9.59 2.81 19.55
CA GLU A 88 -10.22 1.63 20.17
C GLU A 88 -10.17 0.42 19.22
N TYR A 89 -10.50 0.61 17.93
CA TYR A 89 -10.49 -0.45 16.93
C TYR A 89 -9.09 -1.05 16.74
N VAL A 90 -8.08 -0.21 16.50
CA VAL A 90 -6.71 -0.67 16.26
C VAL A 90 -6.14 -1.32 17.51
N SER A 91 -6.26 -0.65 18.66
CA SER A 91 -5.67 -1.17 19.89
C SER A 91 -6.31 -2.49 20.32
N HIS A 92 -7.62 -2.64 20.19
CA HIS A 92 -8.32 -3.89 20.54
C HIS A 92 -7.96 -5.03 19.59
N TYR A 93 -8.21 -4.87 18.30
CA TYR A 93 -8.07 -5.99 17.37
C TYR A 93 -6.61 -6.36 17.10
N ALA A 94 -5.66 -5.43 17.14
CA ALA A 94 -4.24 -5.79 17.07
C ALA A 94 -3.82 -6.69 18.25
N ARG A 95 -4.34 -6.40 19.46
CA ARG A 95 -4.05 -7.20 20.67
C ARG A 95 -4.75 -8.56 20.67
N GLU A 96 -5.97 -8.62 20.17
CA GLU A 96 -6.75 -9.86 20.07
C GLU A 96 -6.22 -10.80 18.99
N LEU A 97 -5.90 -10.27 17.80
CA LEU A 97 -5.45 -11.07 16.66
C LEU A 97 -3.99 -11.48 16.76
N LYS A 98 -3.13 -10.61 17.33
CA LYS A 98 -1.67 -10.77 17.37
C LYS A 98 -1.07 -11.10 15.98
N ASP A 99 -1.68 -10.58 14.93
CA ASP A 99 -1.16 -10.67 13.57
C ASP A 99 0.04 -9.71 13.43
N PRO A 100 1.25 -10.16 13.04
CA PRO A 100 2.44 -9.33 13.02
C PRO A 100 2.29 -8.06 12.18
N SER A 101 1.63 -8.16 11.02
CA SER A 101 1.40 -7.01 10.15
C SER A 101 0.48 -5.99 10.83
N ALA A 102 -0.69 -6.40 11.33
CA ALA A 102 -1.59 -5.49 12.06
C ALA A 102 -0.95 -4.92 13.34
N VAL A 103 -0.14 -5.70 14.06
CA VAL A 103 0.57 -5.24 15.26
C VAL A 103 1.65 -4.20 14.91
N SER A 104 2.37 -4.36 13.80
CA SER A 104 3.30 -3.33 13.31
C SER A 104 2.59 -2.04 12.94
N HIS A 105 1.41 -2.12 12.33
CA HIS A 105 0.60 -0.92 12.04
C HIS A 105 0.08 -0.26 13.32
N ALA A 106 -0.32 -1.03 14.33
CA ALA A 106 -0.66 -0.48 15.64
C ALA A 106 0.54 0.21 16.32
N MET A 107 1.75 -0.34 16.20
CA MET A 107 2.96 0.33 16.67
C MET A 107 3.14 1.70 16.01
N ILE A 108 2.94 1.80 14.70
CA ILE A 108 3.04 3.07 13.98
C ILE A 108 1.95 4.05 14.47
N SER A 109 0.72 3.58 14.73
CA SER A 109 -0.36 4.43 15.26
C SER A 109 -0.15 4.93 16.69
N PHE A 110 0.49 4.14 17.56
CA PHE A 110 0.57 4.40 19.00
C PHE A 110 2.00 4.65 19.52
N GLY A 111 3.01 4.49 18.67
CA GLY A 111 4.42 4.51 19.01
C GLY A 111 4.94 3.18 19.57
N LYS A 112 6.27 3.11 19.72
CA LYS A 112 7.03 1.93 20.20
C LYS A 112 6.64 1.42 21.61
N LYS A 113 5.89 2.21 22.38
CA LYS A 113 5.43 1.85 23.74
C LYS A 113 4.10 1.10 23.75
N PHE A 114 3.48 0.87 22.59
CA PHE A 114 2.27 0.06 22.51
C PHE A 114 2.50 -1.34 23.12
N THR A 115 1.53 -1.81 23.90
CA THR A 115 1.59 -3.09 24.61
C THR A 115 0.48 -4.02 24.16
N LEU A 116 0.79 -5.32 24.16
CA LEU A 116 -0.17 -6.39 23.89
C LEU A 116 -0.96 -6.77 25.15
N ASN A 117 -2.00 -7.59 24.99
CA ASN A 117 -2.85 -8.07 26.10
C ASN A 117 -2.08 -8.81 27.21
N ASP A 118 -0.93 -9.42 26.89
CA ASP A 118 -0.07 -10.11 27.85
C ASP A 118 0.96 -9.17 28.52
N GLY A 119 0.87 -7.86 28.28
CA GLY A 119 1.79 -6.86 28.80
C GLY A 119 3.11 -6.77 28.03
N SER A 120 3.34 -7.63 27.02
CA SER A 120 4.56 -7.55 26.21
C SER A 120 4.60 -6.27 25.38
N ASN A 121 5.80 -5.71 25.22
CA ASN A 121 6.02 -4.56 24.35
C ASN A 121 5.92 -4.98 22.87
N VAL A 122 5.35 -4.11 22.05
CA VAL A 122 5.15 -4.36 20.62
C VAL A 122 6.44 -4.63 19.86
N VAL A 123 7.51 -3.92 20.18
CA VAL A 123 8.81 -4.07 19.51
C VAL A 123 9.39 -5.45 19.84
N ASP A 124 9.32 -5.88 21.09
CA ASP A 124 9.77 -7.21 21.52
C ASP A 124 8.94 -8.33 20.89
N PHE A 125 7.63 -8.12 20.70
CA PHE A 125 6.77 -9.06 20.01
C PHE A 125 7.19 -9.23 18.54
N LEU A 126 7.32 -8.12 17.81
CA LEU A 126 7.68 -8.12 16.39
C LEU A 126 9.11 -8.67 16.17
N SER A 127 10.02 -8.38 17.09
CA SER A 127 11.43 -8.82 17.04
C SER A 127 11.62 -10.34 17.01
N LYS A 128 10.64 -11.13 17.45
CA LYS A 128 10.69 -12.61 17.48
C LYS A 128 10.45 -13.25 16.10
N PHE A 129 9.96 -12.47 15.15
CA PHE A 129 9.67 -12.95 13.81
C PHE A 129 10.87 -12.86 12.86
N ALA A 130 11.98 -12.29 13.31
CA ALA A 130 13.20 -12.21 12.52
C ALA A 130 13.79 -13.60 12.24
N ARG A 131 14.52 -13.71 11.13
CA ARG A 131 15.24 -14.90 10.66
C ARG A 131 16.64 -14.51 10.20
N GLU A 132 17.49 -15.53 10.01
CA GLU A 132 18.81 -15.37 9.42
C GLU A 132 18.75 -15.77 7.94
N ASN A 133 19.36 -14.95 7.08
CA ASN A 133 19.64 -15.29 5.68
C ASN A 133 21.16 -15.32 5.48
N GLU A 134 21.69 -16.33 4.80
CA GLU A 134 23.13 -16.45 4.53
C GLU A 134 23.44 -16.10 3.08
N VAL A 135 24.34 -15.13 2.89
CA VAL A 135 24.84 -14.73 1.57
C VAL A 135 26.35 -14.71 1.63
N ASN A 136 27.01 -15.44 0.71
CA ASN A 136 28.47 -15.53 0.63
C ASN A 136 29.16 -15.88 1.97
N GLY A 137 28.57 -16.80 2.73
CA GLY A 137 29.11 -17.27 4.01
C GLY A 137 28.92 -16.31 5.20
N LYS A 138 28.21 -15.19 5.01
CA LYS A 138 27.84 -14.26 6.09
C LYS A 138 26.33 -14.29 6.32
N LYS A 139 25.94 -14.33 7.60
CA LYS A 139 24.55 -14.29 8.04
C LYS A 139 24.05 -12.86 8.23
N TYR A 140 22.82 -12.61 7.83
CA TYR A 140 22.13 -11.33 7.88
C TYR A 140 20.75 -11.53 8.49
N VAL A 141 20.38 -10.69 9.47
CA VAL A 141 19.06 -10.73 10.09
C VAL A 141 18.03 -10.02 9.21
N TYR A 142 16.84 -10.60 9.04
CA TYR A 142 15.76 -10.02 8.23
C TYR A 142 14.38 -10.49 8.71
N PHE A 143 13.31 -9.88 8.20
CA PHE A 143 11.94 -10.36 8.38
C PHE A 143 11.47 -11.06 7.11
N PRO A 144 10.99 -12.30 7.20
CA PRO A 144 10.66 -13.08 6.02
C PRO A 144 9.25 -12.76 5.50
N HIS A 145 9.02 -12.96 4.19
CA HIS A 145 7.78 -12.56 3.50
C HIS A 145 6.53 -13.25 4.06
N GLU A 146 6.65 -14.47 4.60
CA GLU A 146 5.51 -15.17 5.21
C GLU A 146 4.97 -14.50 6.48
N ILE A 147 5.75 -13.63 7.11
CA ILE A 147 5.33 -12.82 8.27
C ILE A 147 4.82 -11.46 7.81
N GLU A 148 5.53 -10.85 6.87
CA GLU A 148 5.24 -9.52 6.37
C GLU A 148 5.65 -9.45 4.90
N VAL A 149 4.66 -9.29 4.04
CA VAL A 149 4.80 -9.37 2.59
C VAL A 149 5.63 -8.24 2.01
N HIS A 150 5.87 -7.17 2.76
CA HIS A 150 6.65 -6.01 2.33
C HIS A 150 8.05 -6.03 2.95
N GLU A 151 9.09 -6.20 2.12
CA GLU A 151 10.49 -6.04 2.54
C GLU A 151 10.72 -4.70 3.25
N ASN A 152 11.53 -4.72 4.31
CA ASN A 152 11.90 -3.54 5.11
C ASN A 152 10.74 -2.80 5.78
N SER A 153 9.51 -3.31 5.74
CA SER A 153 8.37 -2.60 6.35
C SER A 153 8.43 -2.49 7.86
N PHE A 154 8.80 -3.57 8.56
CA PHE A 154 9.05 -3.53 10.00
C PHE A 154 10.25 -2.63 10.33
N LEU A 155 11.30 -2.64 9.50
CA LEU A 155 12.42 -1.73 9.67
C LEU A 155 11.97 -0.27 9.56
N ALA A 156 11.21 0.08 8.53
CA ALA A 156 10.64 1.41 8.37
C ALA A 156 9.81 1.82 9.59
N GLY A 157 8.90 0.95 10.05
CA GLY A 157 8.08 1.20 11.25
C GLY A 157 8.91 1.40 12.53
N PHE A 158 9.96 0.59 12.73
CA PHE A 158 10.86 0.75 13.87
C PHE A 158 11.60 2.09 13.84
N LEU A 159 12.10 2.50 12.67
CA LEU A 159 12.81 3.76 12.51
C LEU A 159 11.87 4.95 12.69
N GLU A 160 10.66 4.91 12.14
CA GLU A 160 9.63 5.94 12.32
C GLU A 160 9.22 6.12 13.78
N CYS A 161 9.11 5.01 14.51
CA CYS A 161 8.79 5.03 15.94
C CYS A 161 10.00 5.33 16.84
N ASN A 162 11.15 5.75 16.26
CA ASN A 162 12.39 6.03 16.98
C ASN A 162 12.80 4.88 17.92
N VAL A 163 12.65 3.62 17.48
CA VAL A 163 13.15 2.46 18.22
C VAL A 163 14.67 2.55 18.30
N SER A 164 15.23 2.25 19.48
CA SER A 164 16.67 2.34 19.70
C SER A 164 17.42 1.40 18.73
N PRO A 165 18.52 1.84 18.10
CA PRO A 165 19.40 0.95 17.34
C PRO A 165 19.90 -0.25 18.15
N GLU A 166 19.95 -0.13 19.48
CA GLU A 166 20.38 -1.19 20.40
C GLU A 166 19.24 -2.13 20.85
N GLN A 167 18.02 -1.92 20.33
CA GLN A 167 16.89 -2.82 20.57
C GLN A 167 17.26 -4.23 20.12
N GLN A 168 17.02 -5.22 20.97
CA GLN A 168 17.32 -6.61 20.64
C GLN A 168 16.33 -7.16 19.61
N ILE A 169 16.87 -7.81 18.58
CA ILE A 169 16.16 -8.60 17.57
C ILE A 169 16.58 -10.06 17.74
N ILE A 170 15.62 -10.99 17.82
CA ILE A 170 15.92 -12.41 18.07
C ILE A 170 15.63 -13.20 16.81
N ALA A 171 16.66 -13.81 16.22
CA ALA A 171 16.54 -14.70 15.07
C ALA A 171 17.07 -16.08 15.45
N GLY A 172 16.15 -17.02 15.69
CA GLY A 172 16.51 -18.34 16.22
C GLY A 172 17.15 -18.24 17.61
N SER A 173 18.37 -18.77 17.75
CA SER A 173 19.17 -18.66 18.98
C SER A 173 20.10 -17.43 19.03
N THR A 174 20.22 -16.71 17.93
CA THR A 174 21.14 -15.58 17.80
C THR A 174 20.45 -14.29 18.24
N ARG A 175 21.18 -13.45 18.99
CA ARG A 175 20.74 -12.11 19.36
C ARG A 175 21.42 -11.10 18.44
N TYR A 176 20.59 -10.33 17.76
CA TYR A 176 20.96 -9.18 16.94
C TYR A 176 20.43 -7.90 17.59
N THR A 177 20.80 -6.77 17.01
CA THR A 177 20.26 -5.45 17.33
C THR A 177 19.48 -4.89 16.14
N LEU A 178 18.69 -3.83 16.36
CA LEU A 178 18.09 -3.08 15.26
C LEU A 178 19.16 -2.51 14.32
N ARG A 179 20.34 -2.12 14.85
CA ARG A 179 21.49 -1.71 14.04
C ARG A 179 21.97 -2.82 13.10
N ASP A 180 22.03 -4.07 13.58
CA ASP A 180 22.38 -5.21 12.73
C ASP A 180 21.34 -5.41 11.62
N LEU A 181 20.05 -5.23 11.92
CA LEU A 181 18.98 -5.25 10.92
C LEU A 181 19.12 -4.12 9.90
N MET A 182 19.47 -2.90 10.32
CA MET A 182 19.71 -1.77 9.42
C MET A 182 20.83 -2.09 8.41
N GLU A 183 21.97 -2.62 8.88
CA GLU A 183 23.07 -3.01 8.01
C GLU A 183 22.75 -4.25 7.17
N ALA A 184 22.00 -5.20 7.71
CA ALA A 184 21.51 -6.36 6.97
C ALA A 184 20.57 -5.95 5.83
N SER A 185 19.64 -5.01 6.07
CA SER A 185 18.76 -4.47 5.04
C SER A 185 19.54 -3.81 3.90
N LYS A 186 20.58 -3.03 4.19
CA LYS A 186 21.49 -2.50 3.15
C LYS A 186 22.21 -3.61 2.39
N ALA A 187 22.70 -4.62 3.10
CA ALA A 187 23.46 -5.72 2.52
C ALA A 187 22.59 -6.65 1.65
N LEU A 188 21.32 -6.85 2.01
CA LEU A 188 20.38 -7.70 1.29
C LEU A 188 19.62 -6.96 0.19
N PHE A 189 19.61 -5.63 0.21
CA PHE A 189 18.91 -4.82 -0.80
C PHE A 189 19.52 -4.97 -2.18
N ARG A 190 18.70 -5.43 -3.14
CA ARG A 190 19.05 -5.55 -4.55
C ARG A 190 18.11 -4.71 -5.38
N CYS A 191 18.66 -3.77 -6.14
CA CYS A 191 17.89 -2.93 -7.05
C CYS A 191 18.74 -2.59 -8.27
N ASP A 192 18.15 -2.69 -9.44
CA ASP A 192 18.72 -2.16 -10.69
C ASP A 192 17.86 -0.95 -11.10
N PRO A 193 18.34 0.29 -10.91
CA PRO A 193 17.52 1.48 -11.13
C PRO A 193 17.08 1.66 -12.60
N GLN A 194 17.72 0.95 -13.54
CA GLN A 194 17.34 0.92 -14.95
C GLN A 194 16.35 -0.21 -15.26
N ASN A 195 16.24 -1.21 -14.39
CA ASN A 195 15.26 -2.29 -14.47
C ASN A 195 14.79 -2.71 -13.07
N LEU A 196 13.85 -1.95 -12.51
CA LEU A 196 13.34 -2.16 -11.15
C LEU A 196 12.70 -3.53 -10.92
N GLN A 197 12.41 -4.30 -11.97
CA GLN A 197 11.79 -5.63 -11.88
C GLN A 197 12.80 -6.78 -12.03
N LYS A 198 14.09 -6.49 -12.18
CA LYS A 198 15.13 -7.47 -12.51
C LYS A 198 15.25 -8.61 -11.50
N TYR A 199 15.17 -8.29 -10.21
CA TYR A 199 15.36 -9.26 -9.13
C TYR A 199 14.04 -9.77 -8.56
N ASP A 200 13.01 -8.93 -8.58
CA ASP A 200 11.66 -9.27 -8.18
C ASP A 200 10.66 -8.47 -9.05
N PRO A 201 9.72 -9.13 -9.75
CA PRO A 201 8.76 -8.46 -10.64
C PRO A 201 7.79 -7.53 -9.89
N MET A 202 7.60 -7.73 -8.59
CA MET A 202 6.74 -6.92 -7.73
C MET A 202 7.53 -5.88 -6.93
N PHE A 203 8.86 -5.78 -7.08
CA PHE A 203 9.71 -4.88 -6.31
C PHE A 203 9.22 -3.43 -6.30
N LEU A 204 9.03 -2.83 -7.48
CA LEU A 204 8.50 -1.46 -7.62
C LEU A 204 7.18 -1.26 -6.86
N TYR A 205 6.32 -2.26 -6.92
CA TYR A 205 4.93 -2.17 -6.49
C TYR A 205 4.72 -2.48 -5.01
N ARG A 206 5.51 -3.41 -4.44
CA ARG A 206 5.31 -3.98 -3.10
C ARG A 206 6.50 -3.83 -2.15
N HIS A 207 7.70 -3.52 -2.61
CA HIS A 207 8.89 -3.57 -1.74
C HIS A 207 9.65 -2.24 -1.72
N LEU A 208 9.80 -1.59 -2.88
CA LEU A 208 10.55 -0.36 -3.02
C LEU A 208 10.07 0.77 -2.08
N PRO A 209 8.75 1.05 -1.93
CA PRO A 209 8.32 2.13 -1.05
C PRO A 209 8.82 2.05 0.39
N TRP A 210 8.88 0.86 0.97
CA TRP A 210 9.34 0.62 2.34
C TRP A 210 10.85 0.83 2.47
N GLY A 211 11.62 0.48 1.42
CA GLY A 211 13.02 0.87 1.31
C GLY A 211 13.20 2.39 1.22
N LEU A 212 12.35 3.08 0.45
CA LEU A 212 12.37 4.54 0.34
C LEU A 212 11.91 5.25 1.63
N MET A 213 11.14 4.59 2.49
CA MET A 213 10.81 5.07 3.83
C MET A 213 11.99 4.89 4.79
N ALA A 214 12.61 3.70 4.79
CA ALA A 214 13.66 3.35 5.75
C ALA A 214 15.03 3.95 5.41
N PHE A 215 15.54 3.77 4.19
CA PHE A 215 16.94 4.11 3.87
C PHE A 215 17.31 5.58 4.06
N PRO A 216 16.46 6.58 3.71
CA PRO A 216 16.81 7.98 3.95
C PRO A 216 17.00 8.34 5.44
N MET A 217 16.41 7.56 6.36
CA MET A 217 16.64 7.74 7.82
C MET A 217 18.02 7.25 8.26
N MET A 218 18.62 6.35 7.48
CA MET A 218 19.86 5.65 7.84
C MET A 218 21.07 6.14 7.03
N ILE A 219 20.83 6.64 5.81
CA ILE A 219 21.85 6.98 4.83
C ILE A 219 21.70 8.46 4.48
N LYS A 220 22.77 9.23 4.66
CA LYS A 220 22.79 10.64 4.25
C LYS A 220 22.93 10.75 2.73
N PRO A 221 22.44 11.82 2.10
CA PRO A 221 22.58 12.01 0.65
C PRO A 221 24.03 11.93 0.12
N GLN A 222 25.01 12.34 0.92
CA GLN A 222 26.44 12.31 0.56
C GLN A 222 27.04 10.89 0.66
N GLU A 223 26.35 9.97 1.33
CA GLU A 223 26.75 8.59 1.58
C GLU A 223 25.81 7.60 0.84
N SER A 224 25.12 8.06 -0.21
CA SER A 224 24.06 7.31 -0.91
C SER A 224 24.52 6.02 -1.60
N VAL A 225 25.84 5.77 -1.65
CA VAL A 225 26.44 4.69 -2.42
C VAL A 225 27.03 3.64 -1.50
N TRP A 226 26.68 2.37 -1.71
CA TRP A 226 27.28 1.23 -1.02
C TRP A 226 27.40 0.01 -1.94
N THR A 227 28.14 -0.99 -1.49
CA THR A 227 28.18 -2.32 -2.12
C THR A 227 27.40 -3.29 -1.24
N ASN A 228 26.43 -3.99 -1.81
CA ASN A 228 25.62 -4.97 -1.08
C ASN A 228 26.35 -6.32 -0.94
N ALA A 229 25.75 -7.30 -0.24
CA ALA A 229 26.34 -8.62 0.00
C ALA A 229 26.59 -9.43 -1.29
N TYR A 230 25.94 -9.06 -2.40
CA TYR A 230 26.05 -9.70 -3.71
C TYR A 230 27.12 -9.07 -4.60
N GLY A 231 27.86 -8.08 -4.11
CA GLY A 231 28.87 -7.35 -4.88
C GLY A 231 28.29 -6.29 -5.82
N GLU A 232 27.00 -5.97 -5.70
CA GLU A 232 26.33 -4.98 -6.52
C GLU A 232 26.52 -3.59 -5.90
N LYS A 233 26.87 -2.60 -6.74
CA LYS A 233 26.93 -1.20 -6.32
C LYS A 233 25.53 -0.61 -6.35
N ILE A 234 25.03 -0.19 -5.19
CA ILE A 234 23.76 0.50 -5.06
C ILE A 234 24.01 2.00 -4.88
N ASP A 235 23.18 2.83 -5.51
CA ASP A 235 23.15 4.28 -5.30
C ASP A 235 21.70 4.71 -5.03
N LEU A 236 21.41 5.09 -3.79
CA LEU A 236 20.06 5.47 -3.37
C LEU A 236 19.53 6.67 -4.15
N ASN A 237 20.37 7.60 -4.61
CA ASN A 237 19.90 8.71 -5.46
C ASN A 237 19.31 8.18 -6.78
N GLN A 238 19.93 7.17 -7.38
CA GLN A 238 19.43 6.55 -8.62
C GLN A 238 18.19 5.70 -8.38
N VAL A 239 18.12 5.02 -7.23
CA VAL A 239 16.93 4.25 -6.84
C VAL A 239 15.72 5.16 -6.63
N ILE A 240 15.90 6.30 -5.94
CA ILE A 240 14.86 7.32 -5.75
C ILE A 240 14.40 7.83 -7.12
N GLU A 241 15.34 8.19 -8.00
CA GLU A 241 15.01 8.68 -9.34
C GLU A 241 14.21 7.66 -10.15
N GLY A 242 14.71 6.42 -10.25
CA GLY A 242 14.04 5.37 -11.02
C GLY A 242 12.64 5.06 -10.48
N GLY A 243 12.48 5.03 -9.16
CA GLY A 243 11.19 4.85 -8.50
C GLY A 243 10.23 6.00 -8.78
N LEU A 244 10.70 7.25 -8.69
CA LEU A 244 9.90 8.45 -8.95
C LEU A 244 9.45 8.53 -10.40
N ASP A 245 10.37 8.32 -11.34
CA ASP A 245 10.11 8.23 -12.77
C ASP A 245 9.03 7.19 -13.09
N ALA A 246 9.14 6.00 -12.49
CA ALA A 246 8.16 4.93 -12.70
C ALA A 246 6.78 5.32 -12.14
N PHE A 247 6.74 5.87 -10.94
CA PHE A 247 5.49 6.23 -10.28
C PHE A 247 4.78 7.40 -10.98
N GLU A 248 5.52 8.44 -11.40
CA GLU A 248 4.96 9.57 -12.16
C GLU A 248 4.33 9.11 -13.48
N ARG A 249 4.94 8.15 -14.17
CA ARG A 249 4.35 7.52 -15.37
C ARG A 249 3.05 6.81 -15.04
N SER A 250 2.97 6.10 -13.91
CA SER A 250 1.74 5.46 -13.45
C SER A 250 0.64 6.47 -13.08
N CYS A 251 1.00 7.67 -12.63
CA CYS A 251 0.07 8.76 -12.31
C CYS A 251 -0.24 9.70 -13.50
N ALA A 252 0.35 9.45 -14.67
CA ALA A 252 0.22 10.34 -15.81
C ALA A 252 -1.24 10.46 -16.27
N GLY A 253 -1.72 11.69 -16.44
CA GLY A 253 -3.07 11.99 -16.92
C GLY A 253 -4.12 12.13 -15.80
N THR A 254 -3.95 11.49 -14.64
CA THR A 254 -4.94 11.49 -13.55
C THR A 254 -5.32 12.88 -13.09
N SER A 255 -4.32 13.75 -12.84
CA SER A 255 -4.58 15.13 -12.40
C SER A 255 -5.30 15.95 -13.47
N ALA A 256 -5.18 15.61 -14.75
CA ALA A 256 -5.89 16.29 -15.82
C ALA A 256 -7.35 15.83 -15.88
N ASP A 257 -7.61 14.53 -15.75
CA ASP A 257 -8.96 13.95 -15.76
C ASP A 257 -9.79 14.47 -14.58
N ILE A 258 -9.24 14.41 -13.36
CA ILE A 258 -9.92 14.89 -12.15
C ILE A 258 -10.21 16.40 -12.24
N ARG A 259 -9.28 17.21 -12.76
CA ARG A 259 -9.50 18.66 -12.94
C ARG A 259 -10.59 18.98 -13.95
N ARG A 260 -10.88 18.09 -14.90
CA ARG A 260 -12.01 18.23 -15.83
C ARG A 260 -13.33 17.71 -15.24
N GLY A 261 -13.33 17.19 -14.01
CA GLY A 261 -14.48 16.54 -13.39
C GLY A 261 -14.77 15.16 -14.00
N GLU A 262 -13.82 14.57 -14.71
CA GLU A 262 -13.95 13.24 -15.29
C GLU A 262 -13.60 12.18 -14.25
N ALA A 263 -14.23 11.01 -14.36
CA ALA A 263 -13.80 9.85 -13.60
C ALA A 263 -12.39 9.44 -14.05
N GLU A 264 -11.58 8.96 -13.11
CA GLU A 264 -10.25 8.45 -13.42
C GLU A 264 -10.30 7.34 -14.48
N SER A 265 -9.31 7.33 -15.39
CA SER A 265 -9.22 6.31 -16.43
C SER A 265 -9.07 4.91 -15.84
N LEU A 266 -9.67 3.90 -16.48
CA LEU A 266 -9.51 2.50 -16.07
C LEU A 266 -8.02 2.13 -15.96
N PHE A 267 -7.19 2.53 -16.93
CA PHE A 267 -5.76 2.28 -16.94
C PHE A 267 -5.07 2.74 -15.65
N PHE A 268 -5.34 3.97 -15.19
CA PHE A 268 -4.81 4.47 -13.93
C PHE A 268 -5.17 3.56 -12.76
N ARG A 269 -6.43 3.11 -12.68
CA ARG A 269 -6.91 2.22 -11.61
C ARG A 269 -6.19 0.88 -11.62
N GLN A 270 -6.08 0.26 -12.80
CA GLN A 270 -5.39 -1.03 -12.94
C GLN A 270 -3.92 -0.91 -12.54
N GLU A 271 -3.28 0.22 -12.84
CA GLU A 271 -1.89 0.46 -12.47
C GLU A 271 -1.74 0.72 -10.97
N MET A 272 -2.57 1.60 -10.38
CA MET A 272 -2.55 1.88 -8.94
C MET A 272 -2.84 0.65 -8.08
N ASN A 273 -3.67 -0.29 -8.57
CA ASN A 273 -3.96 -1.54 -7.88
C ASN A 273 -2.78 -2.51 -7.80
N LYS A 274 -1.74 -2.32 -8.62
CA LYS A 274 -0.49 -3.08 -8.48
C LYS A 274 0.29 -2.60 -7.27
N TYR A 275 0.31 -1.29 -7.03
CA TYR A 275 1.01 -0.69 -5.90
C TYR A 275 0.30 -1.00 -4.58
N ALA A 276 1.08 -1.41 -3.59
CA ALA A 276 0.56 -1.60 -2.25
C ALA A 276 -0.01 -0.28 -1.68
N CYS A 277 -1.17 -0.40 -1.02
CA CYS A 277 -2.01 0.71 -0.56
C CYS A 277 -2.18 1.81 -1.62
N PHE A 278 -2.37 1.40 -2.89
CA PHE A 278 -2.78 2.28 -3.98
C PHE A 278 -1.74 3.35 -4.32
N GLY A 279 -0.47 3.01 -4.10
CA GLY A 279 0.67 3.90 -4.35
C GLY A 279 0.95 4.90 -3.23
N MET A 280 0.15 4.94 -2.16
CA MET A 280 0.33 5.96 -1.12
C MET A 280 1.60 5.79 -0.30
N HIS A 281 2.10 4.57 -0.12
CA HIS A 281 3.42 4.35 0.50
C HIS A 281 4.55 4.83 -0.41
N MET A 282 4.38 4.75 -1.74
CA MET A 282 5.38 5.25 -2.68
C MET A 282 5.53 6.77 -2.55
N VAL A 283 4.41 7.48 -2.49
CA VAL A 283 4.40 8.93 -2.24
C VAL A 283 5.06 9.26 -0.90
N TYR A 284 4.70 8.52 0.16
CA TYR A 284 5.28 8.72 1.48
C TYR A 284 6.80 8.51 1.46
N GLY A 285 7.29 7.48 0.77
CA GLY A 285 8.72 7.22 0.59
C GLY A 285 9.46 8.41 -0.02
N PHE A 286 8.88 9.08 -1.03
CA PHE A 286 9.48 10.30 -1.59
C PHE A 286 9.45 11.47 -0.61
N PHE A 287 8.40 11.62 0.19
CA PHE A 287 8.35 12.64 1.24
C PHE A 287 9.40 12.38 2.34
N ALA A 288 9.62 11.11 2.71
CA ALA A 288 10.70 10.72 3.60
C ALA A 288 12.07 11.08 3.00
N CYS A 289 12.32 10.74 1.74
CA CYS A 289 13.54 11.13 1.03
C CYS A 289 13.79 12.65 1.12
N LEU A 290 12.77 13.47 0.84
CA LEU A 290 12.86 14.94 0.93
C LEU A 290 13.16 15.43 2.34
N ARG A 291 12.44 14.92 3.35
CA ARG A 291 12.66 15.25 4.76
C ARG A 291 14.12 15.01 5.16
N PHE A 292 14.71 13.90 4.71
CA PHE A 292 16.08 13.53 5.04
C PHE A 292 17.13 14.08 4.06
N GLY A 293 16.76 15.10 3.27
CA GLY A 293 17.71 15.95 2.55
C GLY A 293 18.07 15.50 1.14
N TYR A 294 17.42 14.46 0.60
CA TYR A 294 17.55 14.11 -0.81
C TYR A 294 16.86 15.19 -1.66
N LYS A 295 17.57 15.71 -2.67
CA LYS A 295 17.08 16.82 -3.53
C LYS A 295 17.43 16.67 -5.00
N GLY A 296 18.04 15.54 -5.39
CA GLY A 296 18.46 15.28 -6.78
C GLY A 296 17.30 15.41 -7.76
N ASN A 297 17.62 15.79 -9.00
CA ASN A 297 16.68 15.81 -10.14
C ASN A 297 15.33 16.51 -9.86
N ASN A 298 15.38 17.61 -9.12
CA ASN A 298 14.21 18.41 -8.78
C ASN A 298 13.13 17.64 -7.98
N LEU A 299 13.54 16.69 -7.13
CA LEU A 299 12.66 15.87 -6.30
C LEU A 299 11.62 16.71 -5.54
N SER A 300 11.98 17.89 -5.05
CA SER A 300 11.06 18.75 -4.30
C SER A 300 9.85 19.18 -5.15
N LYS A 301 10.07 19.67 -6.37
CA LYS A 301 8.97 20.04 -7.26
C LYS A 301 8.13 18.82 -7.65
N ARG A 302 8.80 17.72 -8.01
CA ARG A 302 8.15 16.49 -8.49
C ARG A 302 7.29 15.85 -7.42
N ALA A 303 7.79 15.77 -6.18
CA ALA A 303 7.01 15.31 -5.04
C ALA A 303 5.86 16.27 -4.70
N ASN A 304 6.01 17.59 -4.90
CA ASN A 304 4.90 18.53 -4.75
C ASN A 304 3.78 18.26 -5.79
N ASP A 305 4.12 17.90 -7.02
CA ASP A 305 3.14 17.50 -8.03
C ASP A 305 2.42 16.19 -7.61
N LEU A 306 3.11 15.25 -6.94
CA LEU A 306 2.49 14.07 -6.33
C LEU A 306 1.62 14.41 -5.11
N PHE A 307 2.03 15.38 -4.30
CA PHE A 307 1.23 15.88 -3.18
C PHE A 307 -0.11 16.45 -3.65
N ASP A 308 -0.12 17.22 -4.74
CA ASP A 308 -1.35 17.66 -5.40
C ASP A 308 -2.22 16.48 -5.82
N ASN A 309 -1.62 15.42 -6.38
CA ASN A 309 -2.33 14.21 -6.77
C ASN A 309 -2.97 13.50 -5.57
N VAL A 310 -2.27 13.39 -4.43
CA VAL A 310 -2.83 12.81 -3.19
C VAL A 310 -4.07 13.58 -2.74
N ILE A 311 -4.03 14.92 -2.74
CA ILE A 311 -5.17 15.75 -2.33
C ILE A 311 -6.35 15.58 -3.30
N LEU A 312 -6.11 15.50 -4.61
CA LEU A 312 -7.16 15.23 -5.59
C LEU A 312 -7.82 13.85 -5.38
N ARG A 313 -7.02 12.85 -5.00
CA ARG A 313 -7.50 11.48 -4.76
C ARG A 313 -8.32 11.33 -3.49
N MET A 314 -8.30 12.28 -2.56
CA MET A 314 -9.20 12.28 -1.38
C MET A 314 -10.68 12.31 -1.77
N GLU A 315 -11.01 12.77 -2.98
CA GLU A 315 -12.36 12.72 -3.56
C GLU A 315 -12.50 11.57 -4.58
N GLY A 316 -11.51 11.45 -5.47
CA GLY A 316 -11.54 10.48 -6.58
C GLY A 316 -11.57 9.01 -6.14
N ASP A 317 -10.72 8.64 -5.17
CA ASP A 317 -10.60 7.26 -4.71
C ASP A 317 -11.89 6.78 -4.02
N PRO A 318 -12.47 7.49 -3.03
CA PRO A 318 -13.74 7.10 -2.42
C PRO A 318 -14.88 6.97 -3.41
N ALA A 319 -15.04 7.92 -4.33
CA ALA A 319 -16.10 7.87 -5.33
C ALA A 319 -15.98 6.63 -6.24
N ALA A 320 -14.75 6.23 -6.55
CA ALA A 320 -14.51 5.03 -7.33
C ALA A 320 -14.71 3.74 -6.52
N ILE A 321 -14.36 3.73 -5.22
CA ILE A 321 -14.69 2.62 -4.30
C ILE A 321 -16.20 2.43 -4.22
N ASP A 322 -16.97 3.51 -4.11
CA ASP A 322 -18.44 3.44 -4.05
C ASP A 322 -19.00 2.77 -5.31
N ARG A 323 -18.55 3.21 -6.51
CA ARG A 323 -18.96 2.59 -7.79
C ARG A 323 -18.63 1.10 -7.85
N GLU A 324 -17.43 0.70 -7.46
CA GLU A 324 -17.03 -0.72 -7.46
C GLU A 324 -17.84 -1.54 -6.45
N SER A 325 -18.15 -0.96 -5.28
CA SER A 325 -18.96 -1.61 -4.25
C SER A 325 -20.42 -1.78 -4.71
N ASP A 326 -20.98 -0.78 -5.40
CA ASP A 326 -22.32 -0.82 -5.95
C ASP A 326 -22.44 -1.89 -7.04
N LEU A 327 -21.41 -2.03 -7.89
CA LEU A 327 -21.32 -3.11 -8.87
C LEU A 327 -21.19 -4.47 -8.18
N ALA A 328 -20.33 -4.60 -7.18
CA ALA A 328 -20.18 -5.82 -6.39
C ALA A 328 -21.50 -6.27 -5.75
N ALA A 329 -22.30 -5.33 -5.24
CA ALA A 329 -23.61 -5.61 -4.66
C ALA A 329 -24.58 -6.22 -5.70
N GLN A 330 -24.46 -5.87 -6.98
CA GLN A 330 -25.28 -6.43 -8.05
C GLN A 330 -24.90 -7.89 -8.40
N PHE A 331 -23.62 -8.26 -8.27
CA PHE A 331 -23.16 -9.63 -8.50
C PHE A 331 -23.44 -10.60 -7.34
N GLY A 332 -23.78 -10.07 -6.15
CA GLY A 332 -24.28 -10.84 -5.02
C GLY A 332 -23.36 -11.99 -4.58
N GLN A 333 -23.91 -13.21 -4.47
CA GLN A 333 -23.20 -14.36 -3.91
C GLN A 333 -22.01 -14.84 -4.75
N GLU A 334 -22.07 -14.70 -6.08
CA GLU A 334 -20.97 -15.10 -6.97
C GLU A 334 -19.70 -14.31 -6.63
N TYR A 335 -19.88 -13.02 -6.37
CA TYR A 335 -18.80 -12.14 -5.97
C TYR A 335 -18.21 -12.53 -4.61
N LEU A 336 -19.07 -12.70 -3.61
CA LEU A 336 -18.63 -13.06 -2.26
C LEU A 336 -17.90 -14.42 -2.22
N ASN A 337 -18.30 -15.38 -3.04
CA ASN A 337 -17.63 -16.67 -3.15
C ASN A 337 -16.19 -16.55 -3.68
N ARG A 338 -15.89 -15.55 -4.53
CA ARG A 338 -14.54 -15.30 -5.04
C ARG A 338 -13.62 -14.66 -4.01
N ILE A 339 -14.16 -13.78 -3.16
CA ILE A 339 -13.40 -13.14 -2.07
C ILE A 339 -12.96 -14.17 -1.02
N GLY A 340 -13.75 -15.24 -0.83
CA GLY A 340 -13.43 -16.31 0.11
C GLY A 340 -12.50 -17.40 -0.42
N ALA A 341 -12.04 -17.29 -1.67
CA ALA A 341 -11.09 -18.21 -2.29
C ALA A 341 -9.66 -17.68 -2.15
N GLY A 342 -8.77 -18.49 -1.60
CA GLY A 342 -7.32 -18.24 -1.63
C GLY A 342 -6.76 -18.40 -3.04
N GLU A 343 -5.52 -17.95 -3.25
CA GLU A 343 -4.83 -18.04 -4.55
C GLU A 343 -4.64 -19.48 -5.04
N ASP A 344 -4.59 -20.45 -4.11
CA ASP A 344 -4.55 -21.88 -4.42
C ASP A 344 -5.92 -22.49 -4.74
N GLY A 345 -6.96 -21.65 -4.82
CA GLY A 345 -8.35 -22.04 -5.05
C GLY A 345 -9.04 -22.68 -3.84
N LYS A 346 -8.35 -22.82 -2.69
CA LYS A 346 -8.97 -23.34 -1.46
C LYS A 346 -9.66 -22.23 -0.69
N SER A 347 -10.72 -22.56 0.03
CA SER A 347 -11.39 -21.55 0.85
C SER A 347 -10.51 -21.15 2.03
N ALA A 348 -10.23 -19.86 2.15
CA ALA A 348 -9.54 -19.26 3.30
C ALA A 348 -10.53 -18.87 4.42
N THR A 349 -11.80 -19.27 4.29
CA THR A 349 -12.92 -18.79 5.10
C THR A 349 -13.73 -19.92 5.71
N LYS A 350 -14.43 -19.63 6.81
CA LYS A 350 -15.29 -20.60 7.51
C LYS A 350 -16.76 -20.30 7.23
N GLY A 351 -17.33 -21.00 6.26
CA GLY A 351 -18.76 -20.94 5.95
C GLY A 351 -19.15 -19.71 5.12
N LYS A 352 -20.41 -19.27 5.29
CA LYS A 352 -20.97 -18.19 4.48
C LYS A 352 -20.41 -16.83 4.91
N PRO A 353 -20.14 -15.92 3.95
CA PRO A 353 -19.75 -14.55 4.23
C PRO A 353 -20.85 -13.82 5.03
N PRO A 354 -20.51 -12.98 6.01
CA PRO A 354 -21.46 -12.14 6.73
C PRO A 354 -22.31 -11.26 5.80
N ALA A 355 -23.53 -10.91 6.22
CA ALA A 355 -24.48 -10.15 5.38
C ALA A 355 -23.94 -8.77 4.95
N LEU A 356 -23.10 -8.14 5.78
CA LEU A 356 -22.55 -6.82 5.55
C LEU A 356 -21.17 -6.83 4.86
N THR A 357 -20.72 -7.96 4.29
CA THR A 357 -19.36 -8.06 3.73
C THR A 357 -19.03 -6.99 2.70
N ILE A 358 -19.94 -6.70 1.77
CA ILE A 358 -19.70 -5.67 0.74
C ILE A 358 -19.60 -4.28 1.37
N GLU A 359 -20.44 -3.97 2.36
CA GLU A 359 -20.38 -2.68 3.05
C GLU A 359 -19.10 -2.52 3.87
N VAL A 360 -18.69 -3.55 4.62
CA VAL A 360 -17.42 -3.50 5.36
C VAL A 360 -16.23 -3.40 4.42
N MET A 361 -16.27 -4.06 3.26
CA MET A 361 -15.25 -3.86 2.22
C MET A 361 -15.25 -2.42 1.72
N ARG A 362 -16.41 -1.84 1.35
CA ARG A 362 -16.51 -0.42 0.96
C ARG A 362 -15.85 0.49 1.99
N LEU A 363 -16.26 0.37 3.26
CA LEU A 363 -15.72 1.16 4.37
C LEU A 363 -14.22 0.95 4.54
N ARG A 364 -13.75 -0.30 4.59
CA ARG A 364 -12.32 -0.64 4.75
C ARG A 364 -11.47 -0.02 3.65
N HIS A 365 -11.92 -0.09 2.40
CA HIS A 365 -11.16 0.46 1.27
C HIS A 365 -11.17 1.99 1.28
N ARG A 366 -12.28 2.63 1.67
CA ARG A 366 -12.35 4.10 1.81
C ARG A 366 -11.49 4.61 2.93
N ILE A 367 -11.57 3.97 4.10
CA ILE A 367 -10.71 4.24 5.26
C ILE A 367 -9.25 4.06 4.85
N ARG A 368 -8.91 3.00 4.11
CA ARG A 368 -7.55 2.79 3.58
C ARG A 368 -7.10 3.97 2.71
N ALA A 369 -7.86 4.31 1.67
CA ALA A 369 -7.48 5.37 0.74
C ALA A 369 -7.35 6.73 1.45
N LEU A 370 -8.36 7.11 2.23
CA LEU A 370 -8.39 8.38 2.95
C LEU A 370 -7.37 8.46 4.08
N GLY A 371 -7.21 7.38 4.86
CA GLY A 371 -6.25 7.31 5.95
C GLY A 371 -4.82 7.49 5.46
N HIS A 372 -4.42 6.78 4.41
CA HIS A 372 -3.08 6.93 3.83
C HIS A 372 -2.89 8.30 3.18
N ALA A 373 -3.89 8.83 2.48
CA ALA A 373 -3.82 10.17 1.89
C ALA A 373 -3.61 11.23 2.98
N LEU A 374 -4.42 11.19 4.04
CA LEU A 374 -4.33 12.13 5.16
C LEU A 374 -3.01 11.98 5.92
N GLU A 375 -2.50 10.76 6.08
CA GLU A 375 -1.20 10.52 6.69
C GLU A 375 -0.06 11.17 5.89
N ASN A 376 -0.04 10.95 4.57
CA ASN A 376 0.91 11.61 3.66
C ASN A 376 0.83 13.14 3.77
N ILE A 377 -0.39 13.67 3.79
CA ILE A 377 -0.62 15.11 3.88
C ILE A 377 -0.12 15.68 5.20
N ASN A 378 -0.47 15.04 6.31
CA ASN A 378 -0.08 15.50 7.64
C ASN A 378 1.41 15.26 7.92
N TYR A 379 2.03 14.24 7.33
CA TYR A 379 3.48 14.08 7.33
C TYR A 379 4.18 15.23 6.62
N ALA A 380 3.71 15.61 5.42
CA ALA A 380 4.25 16.75 4.69
C ALA A 380 4.09 18.06 5.46
N ARG A 381 2.95 18.26 6.14
CA ARG A 381 2.71 19.42 7.02
C ARG A 381 3.62 19.42 8.24
N LEU A 382 3.75 18.28 8.93
CA LEU A 382 4.59 18.12 10.11
C LEU A 382 6.05 18.50 9.83
N HIS A 383 6.53 18.20 8.61
CA HIS A 383 7.90 18.47 8.19
C HIS A 383 8.06 19.69 7.30
N ASN A 384 7.00 20.51 7.13
CA ASN A 384 7.01 21.72 6.30
C ASN A 384 7.56 21.48 4.88
N LEU A 385 7.20 20.35 4.25
CA LEU A 385 7.73 19.98 2.94
C LEU A 385 7.11 20.82 1.82
N PHE A 386 5.84 21.17 1.96
CA PHE A 386 5.06 21.91 0.95
C PHE A 386 4.12 22.92 1.60
N SER A 387 3.72 23.93 0.82
CA SER A 387 2.69 24.89 1.21
C SER A 387 1.31 24.44 0.73
N ILE A 388 0.29 24.61 1.57
CA ILE A 388 -1.10 24.27 1.26
C ILE A 388 -1.88 25.54 0.89
N THR A 389 -2.56 25.50 -0.25
CA THR A 389 -3.45 26.55 -0.74
C THR A 389 -4.84 26.44 -0.11
N PRO A 390 -5.64 27.53 -0.09
CA PRO A 390 -7.01 27.47 0.42
C PRO A 390 -7.90 26.41 -0.26
N ASP A 391 -7.72 26.18 -1.56
CA ASP A 391 -8.49 25.18 -2.30
C ASP A 391 -8.12 23.75 -1.90
N GLN A 392 -6.83 23.50 -1.68
CA GLN A 392 -6.36 22.24 -1.12
C GLN A 392 -6.89 22.03 0.29
N THR A 393 -6.87 23.05 1.16
CA THR A 393 -7.45 22.97 2.51
C THR A 393 -8.91 22.52 2.48
N ARG A 394 -9.74 23.13 1.60
CA ARG A 394 -11.16 22.73 1.47
C ARG A 394 -11.33 21.27 1.04
N ARG A 395 -10.47 20.77 0.16
CA ARG A 395 -10.49 19.36 -0.29
C ARG A 395 -10.07 18.41 0.83
N ILE A 396 -9.03 18.78 1.58
CA ILE A 396 -8.56 18.01 2.74
C ILE A 396 -9.68 17.90 3.77
N GLU A 397 -10.32 19.02 4.14
CA GLU A 397 -11.44 19.04 5.09
C GLU A 397 -12.64 18.19 4.62
N ALA A 398 -12.91 18.15 3.32
CA ALA A 398 -13.97 17.32 2.77
C ALA A 398 -13.66 15.83 2.90
N GLY A 399 -12.43 15.41 2.57
CA GLY A 399 -12.00 14.02 2.73
C GLY A 399 -11.85 13.60 4.20
N GLU A 400 -11.46 14.51 5.10
CA GLU A 400 -11.47 14.29 6.55
C GLU A 400 -12.88 13.99 7.06
N LYS A 401 -13.88 14.82 6.71
CA LYS A 401 -15.28 14.58 7.09
C LYS A 401 -15.80 13.23 6.59
N LEU A 402 -15.37 12.84 5.39
CA LEU A 402 -15.71 11.54 4.82
C LEU A 402 -15.08 10.38 5.61
N LEU A 403 -13.79 10.50 5.95
CA LEU A 403 -13.08 9.54 6.78
C LEU A 403 -13.72 9.40 8.16
N TYR A 404 -14.09 10.52 8.80
CA TYR A 404 -14.76 10.51 10.11
C TYR A 404 -16.08 9.75 10.04
N SER A 405 -16.86 9.98 8.98
CA SER A 405 -18.10 9.25 8.71
C SER A 405 -17.87 7.75 8.56
N ASP A 406 -16.86 7.35 7.79
CA ASP A 406 -16.58 5.93 7.53
C ASP A 406 -16.09 5.19 8.78
N LEU A 407 -15.25 5.84 9.60
CA LEU A 407 -14.76 5.28 10.86
C LEU A 407 -15.92 5.02 11.84
N VAL A 408 -16.79 6.01 12.07
CA VAL A 408 -17.92 5.80 13.01
C VAL A 408 -18.95 4.82 12.45
N LYS A 409 -19.13 4.73 11.13
CA LYS A 409 -19.96 3.69 10.50
C LYS A 409 -19.37 2.30 10.69
N LEU A 410 -18.06 2.14 10.57
CA LEU A 410 -17.40 0.85 10.82
C LEU A 410 -17.61 0.39 12.27
N ALA A 411 -17.56 1.29 13.25
CA ALA A 411 -17.83 0.98 14.65
C ALA A 411 -19.30 0.61 14.95
N ALA A 412 -20.22 0.99 14.05
CA ALA A 412 -21.62 0.62 14.13
C ALA A 412 -21.90 -0.80 13.58
N ILE A 413 -20.87 -1.52 13.10
CA ILE A 413 -20.99 -2.87 12.55
C ILE A 413 -20.45 -3.89 13.55
N ASP A 414 -21.21 -4.93 13.83
CA ASP A 414 -20.73 -6.07 14.61
C ASP A 414 -19.68 -6.84 13.82
N MET A 415 -18.44 -6.84 14.32
CA MET A 415 -17.30 -7.51 13.70
C MET A 415 -17.18 -8.99 14.11
N ALA A 416 -17.95 -9.48 15.09
CA ALA A 416 -17.88 -10.87 15.54
C ALA A 416 -18.11 -11.89 14.40
N PRO A 417 -19.09 -11.71 13.50
CA PRO A 417 -19.27 -12.60 12.35
C PRO A 417 -18.05 -12.63 11.41
N PHE A 418 -17.35 -11.50 11.26
CA PHE A 418 -16.17 -11.39 10.40
C PHE A 418 -14.94 -12.06 11.03
N LEU A 419 -14.76 -11.89 12.34
CA LEU A 419 -13.73 -12.61 13.10
C LEU A 419 -13.90 -14.12 12.98
N TYR A 420 -15.14 -14.62 13.07
CA TYR A 420 -15.41 -16.05 12.92
C TYR A 420 -15.21 -16.54 11.47
N TRP A 421 -15.68 -15.76 10.50
CA TRP A 421 -15.62 -16.10 9.09
C TRP A 421 -14.20 -16.09 8.53
N HIS A 422 -13.44 -15.02 8.78
CA HIS A 422 -12.08 -14.84 8.28
C HIS A 422 -11.32 -13.79 9.13
N PRO A 423 -10.58 -14.20 10.20
CA PRO A 423 -9.86 -13.26 11.06
C PRO A 423 -8.93 -12.27 10.33
N LYS A 424 -8.30 -12.71 9.23
CA LYS A 424 -7.46 -11.85 8.39
C LYS A 424 -8.25 -10.69 7.78
N PHE A 425 -9.55 -10.85 7.51
CA PHE A 425 -10.40 -9.76 7.04
C PHE A 425 -10.44 -8.59 8.04
N VAL A 426 -10.50 -8.91 9.34
CA VAL A 426 -10.46 -7.92 10.42
C VAL A 426 -9.04 -7.39 10.61
N SER A 427 -8.01 -8.24 10.48
CA SER A 427 -6.61 -7.80 10.49
C SER A 427 -6.32 -6.75 9.41
N ASP A 428 -6.78 -6.98 8.18
CA ASP A 428 -6.64 -6.04 7.06
C ASP A 428 -7.41 -4.73 7.30
N ALA A 429 -8.47 -4.76 8.11
CA ALA A 429 -9.18 -3.56 8.55
C ALA A 429 -8.40 -2.80 9.64
N VAL A 430 -7.74 -3.50 10.57
CA VAL A 430 -6.82 -2.88 11.53
C VAL A 430 -5.72 -2.11 10.80
N ILE A 431 -5.11 -2.71 9.79
CA ILE A 431 -4.09 -2.06 8.95
C ILE A 431 -4.66 -0.76 8.34
N SER A 432 -5.83 -0.83 7.69
CA SER A 432 -6.47 0.36 7.11
C SER A 432 -6.75 1.47 8.14
N VAL A 433 -7.31 1.11 9.31
CA VAL A 433 -7.67 2.07 10.37
C VAL A 433 -6.44 2.65 11.07
N SER A 434 -5.34 1.91 11.13
CA SER A 434 -4.09 2.36 11.76
C SER A 434 -3.53 3.62 11.10
N HIS A 435 -3.54 3.69 9.77
CA HIS A 435 -3.12 4.89 9.05
C HIS A 435 -4.02 6.09 9.36
N SER A 436 -5.34 5.89 9.46
CA SER A 436 -6.27 6.95 9.86
C SER A 436 -6.00 7.43 11.29
N SER A 437 -5.80 6.50 12.23
CA SER A 437 -5.43 6.81 13.62
C SER A 437 -4.16 7.64 13.68
N ARG A 438 -3.08 7.21 13.02
CA ARG A 438 -1.82 7.97 12.97
C ARG A 438 -2.03 9.34 12.33
N ALA A 439 -2.65 9.40 11.16
CA ALA A 439 -2.87 10.63 10.40
C ALA A 439 -3.55 11.71 11.25
N MET A 440 -4.58 11.36 12.01
CA MET A 440 -5.30 12.29 12.88
C MET A 440 -4.46 12.78 14.07
N LYS A 441 -3.42 12.02 14.48
CA LYS A 441 -2.54 12.37 15.61
C LYS A 441 -1.25 13.09 15.22
N LEU A 442 -0.80 13.00 13.97
CA LEU A 442 0.50 13.54 13.53
C LEU A 442 0.72 15.02 13.84
N LEU A 443 -0.34 15.84 13.81
CA LEU A 443 -0.27 17.27 14.10
C LEU A 443 -0.74 17.63 15.52
N MET A 444 -0.97 16.63 16.37
CA MET A 444 -1.47 16.77 17.73
C MET A 444 -0.37 16.51 18.78
N PRO A 445 -0.56 16.91 20.05
CA PRO A 445 0.40 16.62 21.12
C PRO A 445 0.67 15.12 21.36
N ASN A 446 -0.27 14.25 20.99
CA ASN A 446 -0.13 12.80 21.08
C ASN A 446 0.40 12.16 19.78
N ASN A 447 1.17 12.91 18.98
CA ASN A 447 1.84 12.42 17.79
C ASN A 447 2.73 11.19 18.14
N PRO A 448 2.47 10.00 17.54
CA PRO A 448 3.23 8.79 17.85
C PRO A 448 4.71 8.87 17.44
N ASP A 449 5.07 9.74 16.50
CA ASP A 449 6.45 9.94 16.06
C ASP A 449 7.32 10.62 17.13
N LEU A 450 6.70 11.23 18.17
CA LEU A 450 7.37 11.91 19.28
C LEU A 450 7.39 11.09 20.60
N ALA A 451 6.79 9.89 20.61
CA ALA A 451 6.44 9.14 21.83
C ALA A 451 7.55 8.26 22.46
#